data_AF-A0A8J4JU26-F1
#
_entry.id   AF-A0A8J4JU26-F1
#
_cell.length_a   1.000
_cell.length_b   1.000
_cell.length_c   1.000
_cell.angle_alpha   90.00
_cell.angle_beta   90.00
_cell.angle_gamma   90.00
#
_symmetry.space_group_name_H-M   'P 1'
#
loop_
_entity.id
_entity.type
_entity.pdbx_description
1 polymer ?
#
loop_
_entity_poly.entity_id
_entity_poly.type
_entity_poly.pdbx_seq_one_letter_code
_entity_poly.pdbx_strand_id
1 'polypeptide(L)'
;QPFVIHDMDTLWQAEKGLVWKQLVNGIPPYKEIGVHVFYRCQCTTVETVRELTEFAKSIPSFIGLYLNDQVTLLKYGVHEAIFAMLASIMNKDGLLVANGNGFVTREFLRSLRKPFNEIMEPKFEFAVKFNALELDDSDLSLFVAAIILCGDRPGLMNVKQVEEIQDNILRALEFHLQSNHPDAQYLFPKLLQKMADLRQLVTEHAQLVQKIKKTETETSLHPLLQEIYKDMY
;
A
#
# COMPACT_ATOMS: atom_id res chain seq x y z
N GLN A 1 2.04 -11.92 -21.30
CA GLN A 1 0.70 -11.78 -20.68
C GLN A 1 0.73 -12.47 -19.32
N PRO A 2 0.26 -11.83 -18.24
CA PRO A 2 0.29 -12.42 -16.90
C PRO A 2 -0.59 -13.68 -16.83
N PHE A 3 -0.23 -14.63 -15.97
CA PHE A 3 -1.08 -15.77 -15.63
C PHE A 3 -2.27 -15.29 -14.78
N VAL A 4 -3.49 -15.63 -15.20
CA VAL A 4 -4.72 -15.13 -14.54
C VAL A 4 -5.13 -16.07 -13.41
N ILE A 5 -5.28 -15.51 -12.22
CA ILE A 5 -5.79 -16.18 -11.01
C ILE A 5 -7.22 -15.70 -10.78
N HIS A 6 -8.19 -16.56 -11.06
CA HIS A 6 -9.61 -16.24 -10.97
C HIS A 6 -10.42 -17.26 -10.15
N ASP A 7 -9.77 -18.34 -9.71
CA ASP A 7 -10.36 -19.37 -8.89
C ASP A 7 -9.26 -20.12 -8.10
N MET A 8 -9.68 -21.19 -7.45
CA MET A 8 -8.80 -22.03 -6.66
C MET A 8 -7.79 -22.83 -7.46
N ASP A 9 -8.20 -23.37 -8.59
CA ASP A 9 -7.33 -24.22 -9.40
C ASP A 9 -6.21 -23.38 -10.01
N THR A 10 -6.54 -22.19 -10.49
CA THR A 10 -5.57 -21.22 -11.01
C THR A 10 -4.65 -20.68 -9.91
N LEU A 11 -5.16 -20.41 -8.70
CA LEU A 11 -4.30 -20.05 -7.57
C LEU A 11 -3.26 -21.14 -7.27
N TRP A 12 -3.67 -22.41 -7.19
CA TRP A 12 -2.73 -23.51 -6.93
C TRP A 12 -1.75 -23.76 -8.07
N GLN A 13 -2.15 -23.52 -9.32
CA GLN A 13 -1.23 -23.54 -10.45
C GLN A 13 -0.18 -22.43 -10.35
N ALA A 14 -0.60 -21.21 -9.98
CA ALA A 14 0.29 -20.09 -9.75
C ALA A 14 1.32 -20.38 -8.63
N GLU A 15 0.88 -21.05 -7.56
CA GLU A 15 1.70 -21.50 -6.41
C GLU A 15 2.75 -22.57 -6.76
N LYS A 16 2.49 -23.40 -7.78
CA LYS A 16 3.41 -24.47 -8.23
C LYS A 16 4.59 -23.95 -9.07
N GLY A 17 4.91 -22.66 -8.97
CA GLY A 17 6.05 -22.05 -9.64
C GLY A 17 5.73 -21.32 -10.94
N LEU A 18 4.46 -21.26 -11.37
CA LEU A 18 4.07 -20.49 -12.56
C LEU A 18 4.17 -18.98 -12.32
N VAL A 19 3.86 -18.51 -11.10
CA VAL A 19 3.88 -17.09 -10.76
C VAL A 19 4.91 -16.81 -9.67
N TRP A 20 4.90 -17.58 -8.58
CA TRP A 20 5.82 -17.37 -7.46
C TRP A 20 6.90 -18.46 -7.43
N LYS A 21 8.16 -18.05 -7.58
CA LYS A 21 9.32 -18.98 -7.54
C LYS A 21 9.65 -19.46 -6.13
N GLN A 22 9.33 -18.66 -5.12
CA GLN A 22 9.40 -19.06 -3.72
C GLN A 22 8.05 -19.61 -3.29
N LEU A 23 8.04 -20.91 -2.99
CA LEU A 23 6.98 -21.52 -2.20
C LEU A 23 6.90 -20.77 -0.87
N VAL A 24 5.68 -20.51 -0.40
CA VAL A 24 5.51 -20.08 0.98
C VAL A 24 5.90 -21.24 1.89
N ASN A 25 7.17 -21.27 2.30
CA ASN A 25 7.63 -22.20 3.31
C ASN A 25 6.96 -21.82 4.64
N GLY A 26 5.98 -22.60 5.09
CA GLY A 26 5.35 -22.43 6.40
C GLY A 26 3.81 -22.31 6.41
N ILE A 27 3.14 -22.32 5.26
CA ILE A 27 1.69 -22.54 5.22
C ILE A 27 1.43 -24.03 4.97
N PRO A 28 0.67 -24.71 5.85
CA PRO A 28 0.17 -26.05 5.56
C PRO A 28 -0.62 -25.99 4.23
N PRO A 29 -0.36 -26.88 3.26
CA PRO A 29 -1.00 -26.87 1.94
C PRO A 29 -2.54 -27.03 1.95
N TYR A 30 -3.15 -27.11 3.14
CA TYR A 30 -4.59 -27.29 3.38
C TYR A 30 -5.24 -26.15 4.17
N LYS A 31 -4.56 -25.00 4.35
CA LYS A 31 -5.22 -23.84 4.98
C LYS A 31 -6.32 -23.29 4.07
N GLU A 32 -7.33 -22.69 4.71
CA GLU A 32 -8.42 -22.01 4.02
C GLU A 32 -7.88 -20.90 3.10
N ILE A 33 -8.57 -20.71 1.97
CA ILE A 33 -8.15 -19.90 0.82
C ILE A 33 -7.91 -18.46 1.21
N GLY A 34 -8.85 -17.88 1.95
CA GLY A 34 -8.74 -16.52 2.46
C GLY A 34 -7.49 -16.32 3.32
N VAL A 35 -7.16 -17.30 4.16
CA VAL A 35 -5.92 -17.29 4.97
C VAL A 35 -4.67 -17.31 4.08
N HIS A 36 -4.66 -18.13 3.03
CA HIS A 36 -3.54 -18.20 2.09
C HIS A 36 -3.34 -16.88 1.33
N VAL A 37 -4.42 -16.33 0.77
CA VAL A 37 -4.39 -15.02 0.08
C VAL A 37 -3.95 -13.92 1.05
N PHE A 38 -4.48 -13.91 2.27
CA PHE A 38 -4.08 -12.95 3.30
C PHE A 38 -2.58 -13.02 3.61
N TYR A 39 -2.02 -14.22 3.72
CA TYR A 39 -0.59 -14.38 3.93
C TYR A 39 0.22 -13.89 2.72
N ARG A 40 -0.19 -14.21 1.49
CA ARG A 40 0.48 -13.70 0.28
C ARG A 40 0.49 -12.17 0.25
N CYS A 41 -0.64 -11.53 0.56
CA CYS A 41 -0.71 -10.07 0.71
C CYS A 41 0.27 -9.57 1.77
N GLN A 42 0.33 -10.23 2.93
CA GLN A 42 1.23 -9.85 4.01
C GLN A 42 2.71 -9.93 3.63
N CYS A 43 3.13 -10.97 2.90
CA CYS A 43 4.50 -11.07 2.39
C CYS A 43 4.84 -9.90 1.47
N THR A 44 3.98 -9.61 0.49
CA THR A 44 4.18 -8.49 -0.42
C THR A 44 4.21 -7.16 0.34
N THR A 45 3.31 -6.93 1.30
CA THR A 45 3.34 -5.73 2.15
C THR A 45 4.67 -5.59 2.88
N VAL A 46 5.21 -6.68 3.45
CA VAL A 46 6.50 -6.64 4.16
C VAL A 46 7.67 -6.31 3.23
N GLU A 47 7.66 -6.84 2.01
CA GLU A 47 8.65 -6.49 0.97
C GLU A 47 8.54 -5.02 0.58
N THR A 48 7.33 -4.53 0.29
CA THR A 48 7.10 -3.12 -0.07
C THR A 48 7.43 -2.16 1.07
N VAL A 49 7.23 -2.54 2.34
CA VAL A 49 7.68 -1.73 3.49
C VAL A 49 9.20 -1.55 3.46
N ARG A 50 9.97 -2.58 3.09
CA ARG A 50 11.42 -2.48 2.98
C ARG A 50 11.81 -1.56 1.81
N GLU A 51 11.16 -1.73 0.66
CA GLU A 51 11.38 -0.87 -0.51
C GLU A 51 11.06 0.60 -0.22
N LEU A 52 9.94 0.88 0.45
CA LEU A 52 9.57 2.23 0.87
C LEU A 52 10.51 2.82 1.92
N THR A 53 11.10 1.97 2.76
CA THR A 53 12.13 2.42 3.71
C THR A 53 13.39 2.87 2.97
N GLU A 54 13.83 2.13 1.95
CA GLU A 54 14.97 2.54 1.12
C GLU A 54 14.64 3.76 0.27
N PHE A 55 13.43 3.84 -0.29
CA PHE A 55 12.94 5.04 -0.97
C PHE A 55 12.98 6.26 -0.03
N ALA A 56 12.45 6.15 1.18
CA ALA A 56 12.44 7.26 2.15
C ALA A 56 13.84 7.76 2.46
N LYS A 57 14.81 6.86 2.64
CA LYS A 57 16.23 7.22 2.85
C LYS A 57 16.85 7.96 1.66
N SER A 58 16.32 7.77 0.45
CA SER A 58 16.78 8.48 -0.75
C SER A 58 16.20 9.90 -0.87
N ILE A 59 15.15 10.23 -0.11
CA ILE A 59 14.56 11.58 -0.12
C ILE A 59 15.55 12.56 0.53
N PRO A 60 15.86 13.70 -0.12
CA PRO A 60 16.70 14.72 0.46
C PRO A 60 16.24 15.12 1.87
N SER A 61 17.19 15.25 2.80
CA SER A 61 16.97 15.62 4.20
C SER A 61 16.28 14.59 5.10
N PHE A 62 15.72 13.49 4.58
CA PHE A 62 15.04 12.48 5.40
C PHE A 62 16.00 11.83 6.42
N ILE A 63 17.18 11.40 5.98
CA ILE A 63 18.19 10.79 6.85
C ILE A 63 18.78 11.78 7.88
N GLY A 64 18.55 13.09 7.69
CA GLY A 64 18.94 14.15 8.62
C GLY A 64 17.95 14.35 9.77
N LEU A 65 16.78 13.71 9.73
CA LEU A 65 15.82 13.69 10.83
C LEU A 65 16.31 12.78 11.96
N TYR A 66 15.80 12.98 13.17
CA TYR A 66 16.02 12.02 14.25
C TYR A 66 15.53 10.62 13.85
N LEU A 67 16.26 9.57 14.26
CA LEU A 67 15.90 8.19 13.93
C LEU A 67 14.47 7.85 14.38
N ASN A 68 14.05 8.33 15.55
CA ASN A 68 12.69 8.14 16.04
C ASN A 68 11.63 8.80 15.15
N ASP A 69 11.94 9.97 14.58
CA ASP A 69 11.05 10.65 13.63
C ASP A 69 10.98 9.88 12.32
N GLN A 70 12.12 9.41 11.80
CA GLN A 70 12.14 8.55 10.59
C GLN A 70 11.28 7.29 10.77
N VAL A 71 11.40 6.61 11.93
CA VAL A 71 10.57 5.44 12.28
C VAL A 71 9.10 5.81 12.39
N THR A 72 8.77 6.95 13.01
CA THR A 72 7.40 7.43 13.18
C THR A 72 6.75 7.76 11.84
N LEU A 73 7.47 8.46 10.96
CA LEU A 73 7.00 8.79 9.61
C LEU A 73 6.70 7.54 8.79
N LEU A 74 7.61 6.55 8.81
CA LEU A 74 7.39 5.28 8.12
C LEU A 74 6.23 4.49 8.74
N LYS A 75 6.14 4.43 10.07
CA LYS A 75 5.06 3.72 10.78
C LYS A 75 3.67 4.19 10.33
N TYR A 76 3.46 5.51 10.26
CA TYR A 76 2.15 6.06 9.89
C TYR A 76 1.97 6.26 8.37
N GLY A 77 3.04 6.46 7.61
CA GLY A 77 2.96 6.76 6.17
C GLY A 77 3.00 5.54 5.25
N VAL A 78 3.54 4.40 5.70
CA VAL A 78 3.85 3.29 4.79
C VAL A 78 2.60 2.66 4.16
N HIS A 79 1.49 2.51 4.89
CA HIS A 79 0.27 1.93 4.31
C HIS A 79 -0.44 2.91 3.37
N GLU A 80 -0.37 4.21 3.63
CA GLU A 80 -0.89 5.24 2.71
C GLU A 80 -0.10 5.18 1.39
N ALA A 81 1.23 5.13 1.47
CA ALA A 81 2.10 4.99 0.31
C ALA A 81 1.86 3.67 -0.45
N ILE A 82 1.72 2.55 0.26
CA ILE A 82 1.41 1.25 -0.36
C ILE A 82 0.09 1.32 -1.12
N PHE A 83 -0.98 1.89 -0.56
CA PHE A 83 -2.27 1.96 -1.25
C PHE A 83 -2.29 2.94 -2.42
N ALA A 84 -1.51 4.02 -2.35
CA ALA A 84 -1.30 4.92 -3.49
C ALA A 84 -0.60 4.18 -4.65
N MET A 85 0.50 3.48 -4.37
CA MET A 85 1.23 2.71 -5.39
C MET A 85 0.47 1.49 -5.88
N LEU A 86 -0.32 0.85 -5.03
CA LEU A 86 -1.15 -0.30 -5.39
C LEU A 86 -2.13 0.04 -6.52
N ALA A 87 -2.55 1.30 -6.64
CA ALA A 87 -3.42 1.75 -7.72
C ALA A 87 -2.76 1.59 -9.11
N SER A 88 -1.43 1.77 -9.25
CA SER A 88 -0.74 1.66 -10.54
C SER A 88 -0.70 0.24 -11.09
N ILE A 89 -0.85 -0.76 -10.22
CA ILE A 89 -0.92 -2.18 -10.61
C ILE A 89 -2.34 -2.72 -10.64
N MET A 90 -3.35 -1.86 -10.50
CA MET A 90 -4.78 -2.20 -10.50
C MET A 90 -5.50 -1.66 -11.71
N ASN A 91 -6.48 -2.43 -12.18
CA ASN A 91 -7.56 -1.93 -13.03
C ASN A 91 -8.92 -2.31 -12.41
N LYS A 92 -10.00 -2.04 -13.14
CA LYS A 92 -11.36 -2.34 -12.64
C LYS A 92 -11.62 -3.84 -12.40
N ASP A 93 -10.87 -4.71 -13.07
CA ASP A 93 -11.09 -6.16 -13.15
C ASP A 93 -10.13 -6.96 -12.24
N GLY A 94 -9.04 -6.36 -11.74
CA GLY A 94 -8.06 -7.07 -10.92
C GLY A 94 -6.74 -6.32 -10.73
N LEU A 95 -5.76 -7.01 -10.15
CA LEU A 95 -4.43 -6.46 -9.86
C LEU A 95 -3.31 -7.38 -10.34
N LEU A 96 -2.19 -6.78 -10.75
CA LEU A 96 -0.97 -7.51 -11.03
C LEU A 96 -0.30 -7.97 -9.73
N VAL A 97 0.33 -9.14 -9.78
CA VAL A 97 1.10 -9.73 -8.67
C VAL A 97 2.42 -10.31 -9.18
N ALA A 98 3.37 -10.53 -8.27
CA ALA A 98 4.66 -11.14 -8.56
C ALA A 98 5.40 -10.46 -9.74
N ASN A 99 5.57 -9.14 -9.66
CA ASN A 99 6.22 -8.32 -10.68
C ASN A 99 5.59 -8.46 -12.07
N GLY A 100 4.25 -8.50 -12.12
CA GLY A 100 3.49 -8.59 -13.37
C GLY A 100 3.42 -9.99 -13.99
N ASN A 101 3.93 -11.03 -13.31
CA ASN A 101 3.83 -12.40 -13.80
C ASN A 101 2.43 -13.00 -13.57
N GLY A 102 1.67 -12.49 -12.60
CA GLY A 102 0.30 -12.91 -12.33
C GLY A 102 -0.69 -11.75 -12.37
N PHE A 103 -1.96 -12.05 -12.61
CA PHE A 103 -3.08 -11.12 -12.50
C PHE A 103 -4.20 -11.78 -11.69
N VAL A 104 -4.48 -11.25 -10.51
CA VAL A 104 -5.54 -11.75 -9.64
C VAL A 104 -6.82 -10.95 -9.92
N THR A 105 -7.90 -11.65 -10.25
CA THR A 105 -9.16 -10.96 -10.55
C THR A 105 -9.81 -10.40 -9.29
N ARG A 106 -10.45 -9.24 -9.43
CA ARG A 106 -11.25 -8.61 -8.38
C ARG A 106 -12.43 -9.48 -7.98
N GLU A 107 -13.04 -10.18 -8.93
CA GLU A 107 -14.15 -11.10 -8.66
C GLU A 107 -13.72 -12.26 -7.77
N PHE A 108 -12.56 -12.88 -8.04
CA PHE A 108 -12.01 -13.92 -7.18
C PHE A 108 -11.78 -13.43 -5.75
N LEU A 109 -11.19 -12.23 -5.58
CA LEU A 109 -10.99 -11.63 -4.26
C LEU A 109 -12.31 -11.36 -3.53
N ARG A 110 -13.37 -10.97 -4.26
CA ARG A 110 -14.73 -10.82 -3.70
C ARG A 110 -15.37 -12.15 -3.29
N SER A 111 -15.03 -13.25 -3.97
CA SER A 111 -15.56 -14.59 -3.66
C SER A 111 -14.98 -15.23 -2.40
N LEU A 112 -13.89 -14.66 -1.85
CA LEU A 112 -13.34 -15.13 -0.59
C LEU A 112 -14.38 -15.02 0.53
N ARG A 113 -14.30 -15.88 1.54
CA ARG A 113 -15.18 -15.76 2.71
C ARG A 113 -14.86 -14.49 3.50
N LYS A 114 -15.84 -14.03 4.28
CA LYS A 114 -15.58 -13.00 5.30
C LYS A 114 -14.61 -13.53 6.36
N PRO A 115 -13.73 -12.67 6.90
CA PRO A 115 -13.56 -11.24 6.58
C PRO A 115 -12.61 -10.94 5.39
N PHE A 116 -12.06 -11.93 4.71
CA PHE A 116 -10.98 -11.73 3.72
C PHE A 116 -11.39 -10.99 2.45
N ASN A 117 -12.62 -11.19 1.97
CA ASN A 117 -13.12 -10.44 0.80
C ASN A 117 -13.30 -8.93 1.06
N GLU A 118 -13.35 -8.51 2.32
CA GLU A 118 -13.49 -7.09 2.70
C GLU A 118 -12.15 -6.33 2.58
N ILE A 119 -11.02 -7.04 2.39
CA ILE A 119 -9.68 -6.42 2.44
C ILE A 119 -9.42 -5.52 1.24
N MET A 120 -9.61 -6.05 0.04
CA MET A 120 -9.13 -5.46 -1.21
C MET A 120 -10.15 -4.56 -1.89
N GLU A 121 -11.45 -4.78 -1.65
CA GLU A 121 -12.52 -4.06 -2.34
C GLU A 121 -12.43 -2.53 -2.18
N PRO A 122 -12.23 -1.97 -0.96
CA PRO A 122 -12.05 -0.52 -0.80
C PRO A 122 -10.81 0.04 -1.53
N LYS A 123 -9.76 -0.79 -1.71
CA LYS A 123 -8.52 -0.39 -2.41
C LYS A 123 -8.77 -0.31 -3.90
N PHE A 124 -9.57 -1.23 -4.46
CA PHE A 124 -10.02 -1.12 -5.85
C PHE A 124 -10.90 0.12 -6.07
N GLU A 125 -11.82 0.42 -5.15
CA GLU A 125 -12.66 1.63 -5.25
C GLU A 125 -11.83 2.91 -5.20
N PHE A 126 -10.80 2.96 -4.35
CA PHE A 126 -9.83 4.04 -4.32
C PHE A 126 -9.04 4.09 -5.64
N ALA A 127 -8.47 2.98 -6.09
CA ALA A 127 -7.62 2.89 -7.28
C ALA A 127 -8.35 3.34 -8.55
N VAL A 128 -9.61 2.96 -8.75
CA VAL A 128 -10.39 3.43 -9.92
C VAL A 128 -10.51 4.95 -9.95
N LYS A 129 -10.74 5.59 -8.79
CA LYS A 129 -10.82 7.06 -8.69
C LYS A 129 -9.44 7.72 -8.78
N PHE A 130 -8.41 7.08 -8.26
CA PHE A 130 -7.03 7.59 -8.25
C PHE A 130 -6.40 7.51 -9.65
N ASN A 131 -6.58 6.39 -10.36
CA ASN A 131 -6.07 6.20 -11.72
C ASN A 131 -6.75 7.12 -12.75
N ALA A 132 -7.96 7.59 -12.47
CA ALA A 132 -8.62 8.61 -13.30
C ALA A 132 -7.92 9.99 -13.22
N LEU A 133 -6.94 10.16 -12.34
CA LEU A 133 -6.05 11.32 -12.31
C LEU A 133 -4.86 11.18 -13.28
N GLU A 134 -4.70 10.00 -13.90
CA GLU A 134 -3.71 9.73 -14.96
C GLU A 134 -2.26 10.11 -14.59
N LEU A 135 -1.91 9.88 -13.31
CA LEU A 135 -0.56 10.13 -12.80
C LEU A 135 0.44 9.13 -13.41
N ASP A 136 1.64 9.63 -13.70
CA ASP A 136 2.79 8.80 -14.05
C ASP A 136 3.68 8.53 -12.82
N ASP A 137 4.75 7.74 -13.04
CA ASP A 137 5.68 7.36 -11.97
C ASP A 137 6.42 8.56 -11.36
N SER A 138 6.64 9.63 -12.14
CA SER A 138 7.30 10.84 -11.66
C SER A 138 6.40 11.63 -10.71
N ASP A 139 5.12 11.77 -11.03
CA ASP A 139 4.13 12.38 -10.13
C ASP A 139 3.98 11.54 -8.85
N LEU A 140 3.86 10.22 -9.00
CA LEU A 140 3.66 9.30 -7.89
C LEU A 140 4.85 9.30 -6.94
N SER A 141 6.08 9.43 -7.44
CA SER A 141 7.27 9.51 -6.59
C SER A 141 7.25 10.71 -5.65
N LEU A 142 6.87 11.90 -6.14
CA LEU A 142 6.73 13.11 -5.35
C LEU A 142 5.53 13.01 -4.38
N PHE A 143 4.43 12.42 -4.83
CA PHE A 143 3.25 12.20 -4.00
C PHE A 143 3.53 11.24 -2.83
N VAL A 144 4.22 10.13 -3.06
CA VAL A 144 4.63 9.19 -2.01
C VAL A 144 5.62 9.84 -1.04
N ALA A 145 6.56 10.65 -1.53
CA ALA A 145 7.45 11.42 -0.66
C ALA A 145 6.66 12.38 0.26
N ALA A 146 5.65 13.08 -0.27
CA ALA A 146 4.79 13.97 0.52
C ALA A 146 3.95 13.23 1.58
N ILE A 147 3.53 11.99 1.29
CA ILE A 147 2.82 11.11 2.24
C ILE A 147 3.73 10.71 3.41
N ILE A 148 4.97 10.28 3.09
CA ILE A 148 5.92 9.81 4.10
C ILE A 148 6.33 10.98 5.01
N LEU A 149 6.67 12.13 4.43
CA LEU A 149 7.11 13.33 5.15
C LEU A 149 5.93 14.14 5.69
N CYS A 150 5.02 13.56 6.45
CA CYS A 150 3.87 14.30 6.98
C CYS A 150 4.09 14.78 8.41
N GLY A 151 3.98 16.09 8.66
CA GLY A 151 4.15 16.70 9.98
C GLY A 151 3.07 16.32 11.01
N ASP A 152 1.93 15.83 10.56
CA ASP A 152 0.79 15.49 11.43
C ASP A 152 0.93 14.14 12.16
N ARG A 153 2.06 13.41 12.00
CA ARG A 153 2.19 12.08 12.59
C ARG A 153 2.30 12.16 14.13
N PRO A 154 1.52 11.36 14.88
CA PRO A 154 1.61 11.35 16.33
C PRO A 154 3.00 10.91 16.83
N GLY A 155 3.56 11.64 17.79
CA GLY A 155 4.82 11.29 18.45
C GLY A 155 6.09 11.83 17.78
N LEU A 156 5.97 12.66 16.75
CA LEU A 156 7.13 13.36 16.17
C LEU A 156 7.79 14.29 17.19
N MET A 157 9.12 14.22 17.26
CA MET A 157 9.97 15.05 18.12
C MET A 157 10.18 16.44 17.51
N ASN A 158 10.46 16.52 16.20
CA ASN A 158 10.68 17.79 15.51
C ASN A 158 9.72 18.01 14.35
N VAL A 159 8.45 18.27 14.68
CA VAL A 159 7.37 18.52 13.71
C VAL A 159 7.75 19.61 12.70
N LYS A 160 8.31 20.73 13.16
CA LYS A 160 8.68 21.87 12.31
C LYS A 160 9.66 21.47 11.20
N GLN A 161 10.68 20.69 11.52
CA GLN A 161 11.64 20.23 10.51
C GLN A 161 10.98 19.32 9.47
N VAL A 162 10.07 18.44 9.89
CA VAL A 162 9.31 17.58 8.96
C VAL A 162 8.42 18.43 8.05
N GLU A 163 7.68 19.39 8.60
CA GLU A 163 6.81 20.30 7.85
C GLU A 163 7.59 21.13 6.82
N GLU A 164 8.77 21.64 7.18
CA GLU A 164 9.65 22.38 6.25
C GLU A 164 10.09 21.50 5.07
N ILE A 165 10.41 20.23 5.31
CA ILE A 165 10.74 19.29 4.22
C ILE A 165 9.49 18.99 3.39
N GLN A 166 8.34 18.75 4.02
CA GLN A 166 7.08 18.46 3.33
C GLN A 166 6.66 19.60 2.40
N ASP A 167 6.72 20.85 2.87
CA ASP A 167 6.37 22.04 2.11
C ASP A 167 7.21 22.16 0.83
N ASN A 168 8.51 21.86 0.91
CA ASN A 168 9.38 21.82 -0.27
C ASN A 168 8.98 20.73 -1.26
N ILE A 169 8.63 19.53 -0.78
CA ILE A 169 8.15 18.43 -1.64
C ILE A 169 6.80 18.78 -2.27
N LEU A 170 5.88 19.39 -1.51
CA LEU A 170 4.56 19.79 -2.02
C LEU A 170 4.66 20.87 -3.09
N ARG A 171 5.56 21.85 -2.93
CA ARG A 171 5.84 22.85 -3.98
C ARG A 171 6.45 22.22 -5.23
N ALA A 172 7.37 21.28 -5.06
CA ALA A 172 7.96 20.54 -6.17
C ALA A 172 6.88 19.72 -6.91
N LEU A 173 6.00 19.05 -6.16
CA LEU A 173 4.85 18.32 -6.71
C LEU A 173 3.91 19.25 -7.48
N GLU A 174 3.52 20.39 -6.90
CA GLU A 174 2.63 21.35 -7.57
C GLU A 174 3.22 21.85 -8.89
N PHE A 175 4.49 22.26 -8.87
CA PHE A 175 5.19 22.72 -10.07
C PHE A 175 5.32 21.61 -11.13
N HIS A 176 5.69 20.40 -10.70
CA HIS A 176 5.82 19.24 -11.57
C HIS A 176 4.50 18.90 -12.26
N LEU A 177 3.39 18.85 -11.50
CA LEU A 177 2.06 18.57 -12.05
C LEU A 177 1.61 19.64 -13.04
N GLN A 178 1.88 20.93 -12.77
CA GLN A 178 1.56 22.02 -13.70
C GLN A 178 2.32 21.89 -15.03
N SER A 179 3.56 21.39 -14.99
CA SER A 179 4.38 21.18 -16.18
C SER A 179 4.02 19.89 -16.93
N ASN A 180 3.76 18.80 -16.21
CA ASN A 180 3.55 17.47 -16.76
C ASN A 180 2.10 17.27 -17.23
N HIS A 181 1.15 17.94 -16.58
CA HIS A 181 -0.28 17.84 -16.85
C HIS A 181 -0.92 19.23 -17.07
N PRO A 182 -0.50 19.99 -18.10
CA PRO A 182 -0.93 21.38 -18.29
C PRO A 182 -2.45 21.53 -18.48
N ASP A 183 -3.12 20.50 -19.00
CA ASP A 183 -4.57 20.49 -19.22
C ASP A 183 -5.38 20.00 -17.98
N ALA A 184 -4.71 19.41 -16.98
CA ALA A 184 -5.37 18.81 -15.83
C ALA A 184 -5.67 19.87 -14.74
N GLN A 185 -6.79 20.57 -14.91
CA GLN A 185 -7.22 21.56 -13.92
C GLN A 185 -7.43 20.95 -12.53
N TYR A 186 -6.91 21.65 -11.52
CA TYR A 186 -7.04 21.31 -10.10
C TYR A 186 -6.44 19.94 -9.74
N LEU A 187 -5.45 19.44 -10.49
CA LEU A 187 -4.83 18.14 -10.20
C LEU A 187 -4.16 18.11 -8.82
N PHE A 188 -3.36 19.14 -8.49
CA PHE A 188 -2.71 19.25 -7.18
C PHE A 188 -3.69 19.21 -5.98
N PRO A 189 -4.73 20.07 -5.90
CA PRO A 189 -5.68 19.98 -4.78
C PRO A 189 -6.49 18.67 -4.77
N LYS A 190 -6.76 18.05 -5.93
CA LYS A 190 -7.35 16.69 -5.97
C LYS A 190 -6.43 15.66 -5.33
N LEU A 191 -5.12 15.74 -5.53
CA LEU A 191 -4.15 14.85 -4.88
C LEU A 191 -4.06 15.08 -3.37
N LEU A 192 -4.09 16.34 -2.91
CA LEU A 192 -4.16 16.62 -1.48
C LEU A 192 -5.40 15.99 -0.84
N GLN A 193 -6.54 16.04 -1.51
CA GLN A 193 -7.75 15.34 -1.05
C GLN A 193 -7.55 13.81 -1.02
N LYS A 194 -6.80 13.23 -1.97
CA LYS A 194 -6.49 11.79 -1.96
C LYS A 194 -5.59 11.38 -0.79
N MET A 195 -4.75 12.27 -0.25
CA MET A 195 -4.01 12.00 0.99
C MET A 195 -4.97 11.80 2.18
N ALA A 196 -6.03 12.60 2.27
CA ALA A 196 -7.06 12.43 3.30
C ALA A 196 -7.86 11.12 3.11
N ASP A 197 -8.24 10.80 1.87
CA ASP A 197 -8.91 9.54 1.55
C ASP A 197 -8.04 8.32 1.95
N LEU A 198 -6.71 8.40 1.75
CA LEU A 198 -5.76 7.35 2.14
C LEU A 198 -5.71 7.15 3.66
N ARG A 199 -5.72 8.24 4.46
CA ARG A 199 -5.76 8.14 5.94
C ARG A 199 -6.99 7.35 6.40
N GLN A 200 -8.15 7.62 5.81
CA GLN A 200 -9.38 6.89 6.11
C GLN A 200 -9.28 5.42 5.69
N LEU A 201 -8.76 5.15 4.49
CA LEU A 201 -8.59 3.80 3.95
C LEU A 201 -7.64 2.94 4.80
N VAL A 202 -6.57 3.54 5.34
CA VAL A 202 -5.64 2.88 6.28
C VAL A 202 -6.33 2.60 7.62
N THR A 203 -7.14 3.53 8.12
CA THR A 203 -7.90 3.35 9.36
C THR A 203 -8.86 2.15 9.26
N GLU A 204 -9.63 2.07 8.19
CA GLU A 204 -10.53 0.94 7.90
C GLU A 204 -9.76 -0.37 7.72
N HIS A 205 -8.61 -0.33 7.04
CA HIS A 205 -7.76 -1.50 6.88
C HIS A 205 -7.23 -2.02 8.22
N ALA A 206 -6.74 -1.13 9.09
CA ALA A 206 -6.24 -1.51 10.40
C ALA A 206 -7.34 -2.15 11.26
N GLN A 207 -8.56 -1.59 11.25
CA GLN A 207 -9.72 -2.17 11.94
C GLN A 207 -10.06 -3.57 11.43
N LEU A 208 -10.02 -3.78 10.11
CA LEU A 208 -10.26 -5.08 9.50
C LEU A 208 -9.17 -6.09 9.87
N VAL A 209 -7.89 -5.68 9.87
CA VAL A 209 -6.77 -6.53 10.30
C VAL A 209 -6.91 -6.91 11.77
N GLN A 210 -7.35 -6.01 12.64
CA GLN A 210 -7.63 -6.33 14.04
C GLN A 210 -8.81 -7.31 14.18
N LYS A 211 -9.86 -7.16 13.37
CA LYS A 211 -10.98 -8.12 13.32
C LYS A 211 -10.49 -9.51 12.90
N ILE A 212 -9.64 -9.61 11.85
CA ILE A 212 -9.01 -10.86 11.42
C ILE A 212 -8.21 -11.47 12.57
N LYS A 213 -7.31 -10.70 13.20
CA LYS A 213 -6.49 -11.17 14.33
C LYS A 213 -7.32 -11.74 15.49
N LYS A 214 -8.51 -11.18 15.75
CA LYS A 214 -9.41 -11.62 16.83
C LYS A 214 -10.25 -12.85 16.45
N THR A 215 -10.65 -12.96 15.19
CA THR A 215 -11.62 -13.97 14.74
C THR A 215 -10.96 -15.20 14.10
N GLU A 216 -9.76 -15.05 13.57
CA GLU A 216 -9.03 -16.06 12.82
C GLU A 216 -7.80 -16.53 13.62
N THR A 217 -8.01 -17.44 14.57
CA THR A 217 -6.98 -17.93 15.51
C THR A 217 -5.77 -18.57 14.83
N GLU A 218 -5.93 -19.03 13.59
CA GLU A 218 -4.88 -19.66 12.78
C GLU A 218 -4.07 -18.67 11.92
N THR A 219 -4.46 -17.38 11.93
CA THR A 219 -3.75 -16.32 11.21
C THR A 219 -2.72 -15.66 12.13
N SER A 220 -1.48 -15.55 11.65
CA SER A 220 -0.45 -14.76 12.31
C SER A 220 -0.13 -13.53 11.47
N LEU A 221 0.09 -12.41 12.17
CA LEU A 221 0.63 -11.20 11.54
C LEU A 221 2.16 -11.26 11.58
N HIS A 222 2.79 -10.87 10.49
CA HIS A 222 4.24 -10.74 10.44
C HIS A 222 4.70 -9.73 11.51
N PRO A 223 5.77 -10.00 12.29
CA PRO A 223 6.19 -9.15 13.40
C PRO A 223 6.37 -7.68 13.03
N LEU A 224 6.96 -7.39 11.86
CA LEU A 224 7.08 -6.01 11.36
C LEU A 224 5.73 -5.28 11.23
N LEU A 225 4.71 -5.97 10.71
CA LEU A 225 3.39 -5.36 10.56
C LEU A 225 2.70 -5.21 11.91
N GLN A 226 2.95 -6.13 12.86
CA GLN A 226 2.45 -5.97 14.23
C GLN A 226 2.98 -4.68 14.86
N GLU A 227 4.27 -4.38 14.70
CA GLU A 227 4.87 -3.14 15.20
C GLU A 227 4.31 -1.89 14.51
N ILE A 228 4.03 -1.97 13.20
CA ILE A 228 3.38 -0.87 12.47
C ILE A 228 1.97 -0.61 13.02
N TYR A 229 1.14 -1.65 13.14
CA TYR A 229 -0.25 -1.52 13.63
C TYR A 229 -0.37 -1.25 15.12
N LYS A 230 0.69 -1.47 15.89
CA LYS A 230 0.71 -1.24 17.34
C LYS A 230 0.53 0.26 17.61
N ASP A 231 -0.45 0.61 18.44
CA ASP A 231 -0.72 2.00 18.84
C ASP A 231 -1.04 2.95 17.67
N MET A 232 -1.42 2.44 16.48
CA MET A 232 -1.81 3.27 15.34
C MET A 232 -3.17 3.96 15.54
N TYR A 233 -4.03 3.39 16.39
CA TYR A 233 -5.38 3.87 16.74
C TYR A 233 -5.80 3.38 18.12
#